data_AF-M0IDY1-F1
#
_entry.id   AF-M0IDY1-F1
#
_cell.length_a   1.000
_cell.length_b   1.000
_cell.length_c   1.000
_cell.angle_alpha   90.00
_cell.angle_beta   90.00
_cell.angle_gamma   90.00
#
_symmetry.space_group_name_H-M   'P 1'
#
loop_
_entity.id
_entity.type
_entity.pdbx_description
1 polymer ?
#
loop_
_entity_poly.entity_id
_entity_poly.type
_entity_poly.pdbx_seq_one_letter_code
_entity_poly.pdbx_strand_id
1 'polypeptide(L)'
;MGTRSGSAVSAPATQSGDLRFWTVAAARSPRVLAFVTLIVVSLGLLPLYESIWWWDIAMHSSCSAVLVAWSFRFRYSPSPALVLLLGVSVGWEVVEASTPHFVLMAGDRVDTAGDIVSNTSGWVAATLLRRWVRYLDA
;
A
#
# COMPACT_ATOMS: atom_id res chain seq x y z
N MET A 1 13.88 -14.30 -57.23
CA MET A 1 13.20 -13.21 -56.48
C MET A 1 11.90 -13.77 -55.92
N GLY A 2 11.91 -14.18 -54.64
CA GLY A 2 10.71 -14.63 -53.92
C GLY A 2 10.51 -13.70 -52.72
N THR A 3 9.43 -12.94 -52.74
CA THR A 3 9.07 -11.98 -51.69
C THR A 3 8.34 -12.67 -50.55
N ARG A 4 8.93 -12.54 -49.35
CA ARG A 4 8.35 -12.49 -47.98
C ARG A 4 7.00 -13.18 -47.72
N SER A 5 6.98 -14.00 -46.66
CA SER A 5 5.98 -13.82 -45.60
C SER A 5 6.66 -14.04 -44.26
N GLY A 6 7.17 -12.96 -43.67
CA GLY A 6 7.50 -12.95 -42.26
C GLY A 6 6.20 -12.80 -41.47
N SER A 7 5.76 -13.87 -40.81
CA SER A 7 4.77 -13.76 -39.75
C SER A 7 5.47 -13.17 -38.53
N ALA A 8 5.65 -11.85 -38.53
CA ALA A 8 5.86 -11.13 -37.30
C ALA A 8 4.56 -11.27 -36.49
N VAL A 9 4.55 -12.20 -35.55
CA VAL A 9 3.58 -12.19 -34.46
C VAL A 9 3.88 -10.93 -33.67
N SER A 10 3.23 -9.83 -34.04
CA SER A 10 3.22 -8.62 -33.23
C SER A 10 2.53 -8.98 -31.93
N ALA A 11 3.31 -9.13 -30.85
CA ALA A 11 2.77 -9.04 -29.51
C ALA A 11 1.95 -7.74 -29.42
N PRO A 12 0.72 -7.75 -28.88
CA PRO A 12 -0.05 -6.53 -28.78
C PRO A 12 0.68 -5.60 -27.81
N ALA A 13 1.33 -4.57 -28.35
CA ALA A 13 1.81 -3.45 -27.55
C ALA A 13 0.59 -2.88 -26.81
N THR A 14 0.54 -3.05 -25.49
CA THR A 14 -0.52 -2.49 -24.64
C THR A 14 -0.69 -1.00 -24.95
N GLN A 15 -1.81 -0.66 -25.60
CA GLN A 15 -2.12 0.72 -25.98
C GLN A 15 -2.53 1.54 -24.75
N SER A 16 -2.31 2.85 -24.78
CA SER A 16 -2.68 3.79 -23.72
C SER A 16 -4.19 3.89 -23.43
N GLY A 17 -5.04 3.20 -24.19
CA GLY A 17 -6.47 3.03 -23.88
C GLY A 17 -6.78 1.88 -22.91
N ASP A 18 -5.80 1.03 -22.59
CA ASP A 18 -6.00 -0.14 -21.74
C ASP A 18 -5.83 0.22 -20.24
N LEU A 19 -6.78 -0.20 -19.41
CA LEU A 19 -6.67 -0.09 -17.95
C LEU A 19 -5.42 -0.79 -17.41
N ARG A 20 -4.96 -1.88 -18.06
CA ARG A 20 -3.73 -2.58 -17.69
C ARG A 20 -2.51 -1.68 -17.83
N PHE A 21 -2.43 -0.93 -18.95
CA PHE A 21 -1.34 0.01 -19.20
C PHE A 21 -1.27 1.08 -18.09
N TRP A 22 -2.40 1.72 -17.78
CA TRP A 22 -2.44 2.75 -16.73
C TRP A 22 -2.15 2.19 -15.34
N THR A 23 -2.62 0.98 -15.03
CA THR A 23 -2.35 0.32 -13.75
C THR A 23 -0.85 0.06 -13.57
N VAL A 24 -0.19 -0.50 -14.58
CA VAL A 24 1.25 -0.76 -14.54
C VAL A 24 2.04 0.55 -14.51
N ALA A 25 1.65 1.54 -15.32
CA ALA A 25 2.28 2.86 -15.35
C ALA A 25 2.18 3.58 -13.99
N ALA A 26 1.00 3.55 -13.37
CA ALA A 26 0.77 4.11 -12.04
C ALA A 26 1.63 3.40 -10.98
N ALA A 27 1.64 2.07 -10.96
CA ALA A 27 2.40 1.28 -9.99
C ALA A 27 3.93 1.49 -10.09
N ARG A 28 4.45 1.83 -11.28
CA ARG A 28 5.87 2.13 -11.50
C ARG A 28 6.23 3.59 -11.19
N SER A 29 5.25 4.49 -11.11
CA SER A 29 5.49 5.92 -10.97
C SER A 29 5.72 6.30 -9.50
N PRO A 30 6.94 6.78 -9.13
CA PRO A 30 7.18 7.25 -7.76
C PRO A 30 6.35 8.49 -7.42
N ARG A 31 5.94 9.27 -8.43
CA ARG A 31 5.08 10.45 -8.24
C ARG A 31 3.68 10.05 -7.82
N VAL A 32 3.14 8.98 -8.40
CA VAL A 32 1.82 8.45 -8.01
C VAL A 32 1.88 7.92 -6.57
N LEU A 33 2.91 7.17 -6.21
CA LEU A 33 3.08 6.69 -4.84
C LEU A 33 3.23 7.84 -3.84
N ALA A 34 4.00 8.89 -4.16
CA ALA A 34 4.12 10.07 -3.33
C ALA A 34 2.76 10.81 -3.17
N PHE A 35 2.00 10.96 -4.25
CA PHE A 35 0.68 11.58 -4.21
C PHE A 35 -0.32 10.77 -3.36
N VAL A 36 -0.34 9.44 -3.52
CA VAL A 36 -1.14 8.55 -2.67
C VAL A 36 -0.72 8.66 -1.20
N THR A 37 0.59 8.75 -0.92
CA THR A 37 1.10 8.96 0.45
C THR A 37 0.56 10.27 1.04
N LEU A 38 0.58 11.36 0.27
CA LEU A 38 0.05 12.65 0.71
C LEU A 38 -1.46 12.59 0.98
N ILE A 39 -2.22 11.90 0.12
CA ILE A 39 -3.66 11.70 0.33
C ILE A 39 -3.88 10.94 1.63
N VAL A 40 -3.23 9.79 1.81
CA VAL A 40 -3.40 8.96 3.01
C VAL A 40 -3.07 9.76 4.27
N VAL A 41 -1.93 10.46 4.30
CA VAL A 41 -1.57 11.31 5.45
C VAL A 41 -2.61 12.41 5.69
N SER A 42 -3.10 13.08 4.64
CA SER A 42 -4.12 14.13 4.77
C SER A 42 -5.45 13.57 5.29
N LEU A 43 -5.85 12.37 4.82
CA LEU A 43 -7.00 11.64 5.32
C LEU A 43 -6.82 11.22 6.79
N GLY A 44 -5.61 10.85 7.19
CA GLY A 44 -5.29 10.55 8.58
C GLY A 44 -5.49 11.71 9.55
N LEU A 45 -5.51 12.96 9.04
CA LEU A 45 -5.73 14.15 9.85
C LEU A 45 -7.21 14.55 9.97
N LEU A 46 -8.11 13.94 9.19
CA LEU A 46 -9.56 14.24 9.23
C LEU A 46 -10.29 13.81 10.52
N PRO A 47 -9.95 12.69 11.20
CA PRO A 47 -10.67 12.21 12.39
C PRO A 47 -10.46 13.02 13.66
N LEU A 48 -9.74 14.14 13.60
CA LEU A 48 -9.51 14.99 14.77
C LEU A 48 -10.82 15.56 15.37
N TYR A 49 -11.97 15.34 14.72
CA TYR A 49 -13.26 15.92 15.09
C TYR A 49 -14.34 14.89 15.49
N GLU A 50 -14.33 13.65 14.96
CA GLU A 50 -15.27 12.59 15.35
C GLU A 50 -14.62 11.21 15.29
N SER A 51 -14.79 10.42 16.35
CA SER A 51 -14.29 9.04 16.42
C SER A 51 -15.17 8.13 15.56
N ILE A 52 -14.64 7.76 14.40
CA ILE A 52 -15.29 6.86 13.45
C ILE A 52 -14.46 5.58 13.39
N TRP A 53 -14.90 4.53 14.08
CA TRP A 53 -14.15 3.26 14.22
C TRP A 53 -13.73 2.62 12.88
N TRP A 54 -14.53 2.71 11.82
CA TRP A 54 -14.17 2.15 10.52
C TRP A 54 -13.12 3.00 9.78
N TRP A 55 -13.03 4.30 10.10
CA TRP A 55 -12.03 5.19 9.52
C TRP A 55 -10.65 4.82 10.00
N ASP A 56 -10.53 4.48 11.28
CA ASP A 56 -9.29 4.04 11.89
C ASP A 56 -8.74 2.78 11.19
N ILE A 57 -9.58 1.75 11.02
CA ILE A 57 -9.25 0.56 10.23
C ILE A 57 -8.78 0.93 8.81
N ALA A 58 -9.49 1.84 8.13
CA ALA A 58 -9.14 2.26 6.79
C ALA A 58 -7.79 2.98 6.75
N MET A 59 -7.49 3.79 7.76
CA MET A 59 -6.23 4.52 7.89
C MET A 59 -5.05 3.59 8.17
N HIS A 60 -5.17 2.69 9.15
CA HIS A 60 -4.15 1.68 9.44
C HIS A 60 -3.85 0.80 8.22
N SER A 61 -4.90 0.35 7.54
CA SER A 61 -4.77 -0.45 6.31
C SER A 61 -4.10 0.34 5.17
N SER A 62 -4.49 1.60 4.97
CA SER A 62 -3.96 2.45 3.89
C SER A 62 -2.52 2.88 4.15
N CYS A 63 -2.20 3.30 5.37
CA CYS A 63 -0.82 3.61 5.81
C CYS A 63 0.09 2.40 5.62
N SER A 64 -0.36 1.23 6.07
CA SER A 64 0.37 -0.02 5.90
C SER A 64 0.62 -0.37 4.43
N ALA A 65 -0.41 -0.25 3.58
CA ALA A 65 -0.26 -0.51 2.15
C ALA A 65 0.77 0.44 1.50
N VAL A 66 0.78 1.72 1.89
CA VAL A 66 1.74 2.72 1.40
C VAL A 66 3.16 2.41 1.88
N LEU A 67 3.36 2.09 3.16
CA LEU A 67 4.67 1.71 3.71
C LEU A 67 5.23 0.47 3.00
N VAL A 68 4.39 -0.53 2.76
CA VAL A 68 4.78 -1.76 2.07
C VAL A 68 5.07 -1.48 0.58
N ALA A 69 4.30 -0.61 -0.07
CA ALA A 69 4.57 -0.18 -1.45
C ALA A 69 5.92 0.55 -1.58
N TRP A 70 6.26 1.44 -0.63
CA TRP A 70 7.58 2.05 -0.55
C TRP A 70 8.68 1.02 -0.31
N SER A 71 8.45 0.05 0.58
CA SER A 71 9.39 -1.05 0.84
C SER A 71 9.69 -1.84 -0.43
N PHE A 72 8.66 -2.15 -1.23
CA PHE A 72 8.84 -2.80 -2.53
C PHE A 72 9.61 -1.95 -3.53
N ARG A 73 9.43 -0.63 -3.49
CA ARG A 73 10.20 0.31 -4.31
C ARG A 73 11.69 0.34 -3.94
N PHE A 74 12.02 0.10 -2.68
CA PHE A 74 13.38 -0.15 -2.18
C PHE A 74 13.87 -1.60 -2.35
N ARG A 75 13.13 -2.40 -3.14
CA ARG A 75 13.45 -3.80 -3.50
C ARG A 75 13.30 -4.80 -2.36
N TYR A 76 12.55 -4.49 -1.32
CA TYR A 76 12.29 -5.45 -0.25
C TYR A 76 11.38 -6.57 -0.77
N SER A 77 11.58 -7.78 -0.27
CA SER A 77 10.62 -8.88 -0.45
C SER A 77 9.43 -8.70 0.51
N PRO A 78 8.33 -9.44 0.33
CA PRO A 78 7.16 -9.33 1.21
C PRO A 78 7.47 -9.55 2.70
N SER A 79 8.38 -10.45 3.05
CA SER A 79 8.67 -10.78 4.46
C SER A 79 9.43 -9.67 5.19
N PRO A 80 10.55 -9.11 4.67
CA PRO A 80 11.19 -7.95 5.28
C PRO A 80 10.29 -6.71 5.35
N ALA A 81 9.39 -6.52 4.36
CA ALA A 81 8.40 -5.45 4.41
C ALA A 81 7.39 -5.67 5.55
N LEU A 82 6.97 -6.92 5.80
CA LEU A 82 6.13 -7.27 6.96
C LEU A 82 6.86 -7.03 8.28
N VAL A 83 8.13 -7.43 8.39
CA VAL A 83 8.93 -7.19 9.60
C VAL A 83 9.08 -5.69 9.88
N LEU A 84 9.35 -4.88 8.85
CA LEU A 84 9.41 -3.43 8.99
C LEU A 84 8.05 -2.88 9.45
N LEU A 85 6.95 -3.35 8.86
CA LEU A 85 5.62 -2.92 9.24
C LEU A 85 5.32 -3.25 10.71
N LEU A 86 5.57 -4.49 11.13
CA LEU A 86 5.38 -4.91 12.52
C LEU A 86 6.25 -4.10 13.49
N GLY A 87 7.50 -3.78 13.10
CA GLY A 87 8.37 -2.92 13.90
C GLY A 87 7.81 -1.49 14.05
N VAL A 88 7.21 -0.93 12.99
CA VAL A 88 6.53 0.36 13.05
C VAL A 88 5.28 0.28 13.93
N SER A 89 4.47 -0.77 13.80
CA SER A 89 3.29 -0.99 14.66
C SER A 89 3.66 -1.10 16.14
N VAL A 90 4.69 -1.87 16.49
CA VAL A 90 5.18 -1.93 17.88
C VAL A 90 5.71 -0.58 18.35
N GLY A 91 6.41 0.16 17.50
CA GLY A 91 6.88 1.51 17.82
C GLY A 91 5.72 2.47 18.10
N TRP A 92 4.62 2.36 17.36
CA TRP A 92 3.41 3.14 17.56
C TRP A 92 2.80 2.88 18.96
N GLU A 93 2.56 1.61 19.30
CA GLU A 93 2.02 1.21 20.61
C GLU A 93 2.91 1.68 21.78
N VAL A 94 4.23 1.69 21.60
CA VAL A 94 5.17 2.21 22.62
C VAL A 94 5.04 3.72 22.79
N VAL A 95 4.90 4.46 21.68
CA VAL A 95 4.65 5.91 21.73
C VAL A 95 3.33 6.19 22.42
N GLU A 96 2.30 5.44 22.05
CA GLU A 96 0.96 5.50 22.61
C GLU A 96 0.96 5.33 24.14
N ALA A 97 1.55 4.25 24.62
CA ALA A 97 1.71 3.97 26.05
C ALA A 97 2.53 5.05 26.79
N SER A 98 3.44 5.72 26.09
CA SER A 98 4.28 6.78 26.64
C SER A 98 3.58 8.15 26.65
N THR A 99 2.49 8.32 25.90
CA THR A 99 1.79 9.60 25.74
C THR A 99 0.28 9.51 26.04
N PRO A 100 -0.11 9.07 27.26
CA PRO A 100 -1.50 8.76 27.61
C PRO A 100 -2.44 9.99 27.63
N HIS A 101 -1.90 11.20 27.61
CA HIS A 101 -2.67 12.44 27.60
C HIS A 101 -3.28 12.78 26.23
N PHE A 102 -2.81 12.14 25.16
CA PHE A 102 -3.47 12.21 23.86
C PHE A 102 -4.52 11.11 23.83
N VAL A 103 -5.73 11.42 24.32
CA VAL A 103 -6.87 10.49 24.45
C VAL A 103 -7.30 9.83 23.12
N LEU A 104 -6.80 10.32 21.98
CA LEU A 104 -6.94 9.72 20.65
C LEU A 104 -5.88 8.63 20.33
N MET A 105 -4.94 8.40 21.25
CA MET A 105 -3.80 7.49 21.19
C MET A 105 -3.76 6.69 22.51
N ALA A 106 -4.87 6.08 22.94
CA ALA A 106 -4.81 5.14 24.05
C ALA A 106 -5.92 4.10 23.88
N GLY A 107 -5.67 3.18 22.94
CA GLY A 107 -6.47 2.00 22.69
C GLY A 107 -6.41 1.02 23.86
N ASP A 108 -7.52 0.30 24.07
CA ASP A 108 -7.48 -0.90 24.89
C ASP A 108 -6.92 -2.10 24.10
N ARG A 109 -6.84 -3.28 24.71
CA ARG A 109 -6.28 -4.47 24.03
C ARG A 109 -7.06 -4.89 22.77
N VAL A 110 -8.33 -4.50 22.65
CA VAL A 110 -9.15 -4.81 21.48
C VAL A 110 -8.75 -3.90 20.32
N ASP A 111 -8.42 -2.65 20.63
CA ASP A 111 -7.91 -1.66 19.67
C ASP A 111 -6.58 -2.12 19.05
N THR A 112 -5.59 -2.49 19.88
CA THR A 112 -4.31 -3.07 19.44
C THR A 112 -4.51 -4.29 18.52
N ALA A 113 -5.50 -5.15 18.82
CA ALA A 113 -5.79 -6.31 17.98
C ALA A 113 -6.40 -5.88 16.63
N GLY A 114 -7.26 -4.86 16.64
CA GLY A 114 -7.79 -4.21 15.44
C GLY A 114 -6.67 -3.66 14.57
N ASP A 115 -5.72 -2.96 15.17
CA ASP A 115 -4.54 -2.37 14.53
C ASP A 115 -3.64 -3.40 13.86
N ILE A 116 -3.40 -4.53 14.53
CA ILE A 116 -2.63 -5.62 13.94
C ILE A 116 -3.33 -6.18 12.70
N VAL A 117 -4.65 -6.41 12.79
CA VAL A 117 -5.44 -6.95 11.68
C VAL A 117 -5.51 -5.97 10.52
N SER A 118 -5.79 -4.70 10.79
CA SER A 118 -5.88 -3.64 9.77
C SER A 118 -4.52 -3.40 9.11
N ASN A 119 -3.43 -3.32 9.87
CA ASN A 119 -2.08 -3.19 9.32
C ASN A 119 -1.70 -4.39 8.43
N THR A 120 -1.98 -5.61 8.91
CA THR A 120 -1.74 -6.84 8.15
C THR A 120 -2.55 -6.86 6.85
N SER A 121 -3.79 -6.37 6.87
CA SER A 121 -4.65 -6.30 5.69
C SER A 121 -4.05 -5.37 4.61
N GLY A 122 -3.47 -4.23 5.01
CA GLY A 122 -2.76 -3.33 4.13
C GLY A 122 -1.53 -3.98 3.47
N TRP A 123 -0.76 -4.75 4.24
CA TRP A 123 0.35 -5.54 3.72
C TRP A 123 -0.10 -6.61 2.70
N VAL A 124 -1.18 -7.34 3.01
CA VAL A 124 -1.75 -8.34 2.09
C VAL A 124 -2.17 -7.66 0.78
N ALA A 125 -2.93 -6.56 0.87
CA ALA A 125 -3.40 -5.82 -0.29
C ALA A 125 -2.25 -5.35 -1.19
N ALA A 126 -1.21 -4.72 -0.61
CA ALA A 126 -0.04 -4.27 -1.35
C ALA A 126 0.73 -5.43 -2.00
N THR A 127 0.85 -6.57 -1.30
CA THR A 127 1.54 -7.76 -1.81
C THR A 127 0.78 -8.40 -2.98
N LEU A 128 -0.54 -8.52 -2.87
CA LEU A 128 -1.39 -9.01 -3.95
C LEU A 128 -1.37 -8.07 -5.15
N LEU A 129 -1.45 -6.77 -4.92
CA LEU A 129 -1.36 -5.75 -5.97
C LEU A 129 -0.03 -5.84 -6.71
N ARG A 130 1.10 -5.97 -5.99
CA ARG A 130 2.42 -6.17 -6.60
C ARG A 130 2.47 -7.44 -7.46
N ARG A 131 1.90 -8.54 -6.96
CA ARG A 131 1.86 -9.81 -7.71
C ARG A 131 1.02 -9.66 -8.98
N TRP A 132 -0.11 -8.99 -8.89
CA TRP A 132 -0.98 -8.74 -10.03
C TRP A 132 -0.32 -7.83 -11.07
N VAL A 133 0.32 -6.73 -10.65
CA VAL A 133 1.06 -5.84 -11.55
C VAL A 133 2.18 -6.59 -12.29
N ARG A 134 2.92 -7.48 -11.60
CA ARG A 134 3.94 -8.32 -12.24
C ARG A 134 3.35 -9.29 -13.26
N TYR A 135 2.16 -9.83 -13.00
CA TYR A 135 1.46 -10.69 -13.94
C TYR A 135 0.97 -9.93 -15.17
N LEU A 136 0.53 -8.68 -15.02
CA LEU A 136 0.09 -7.83 -16.14
C LEU A 136 1.24 -7.34 -17.02
N ASP A 137 2.47 -7.38 -16.50
CA ASP A 137 3.68 -6.85 -17.11
C ASP A 137 4.55 -7.95 -17.77
N ALA A 138 4.19 -9.23 -17.55
CA ALA A 138 4.82 -10.41 -18.14
C ALA A 138 4.13 -10.83 -19.44
#